data_AF-A0A183FN99-F1
#
_entry.id   AF-A0A183FN99-F1
#
_cell.length_a   1.000
_cell.length_b   1.000
_cell.length_c   1.000
_cell.angle_alpha   90.00
_cell.angle_beta   90.00
_cell.angle_gamma   90.00
#
_symmetry.space_group_name_H-M   'P 1'
#
loop_
_entity.id
_entity.type
_entity.pdbx_description
1 polymer ?
#
loop_
_entity_poly.entity_id
_entity_poly.type
_entity_poly.pdbx_seq_one_letter_code
_entity_poly.pdbx_strand_id
1 'polypeptide(L)'
;MAIDTSRNKLQTRVQQPRLPQGRNSQAGSRRLGVFRYFRVVNSPPVSPPPPLISALPLYPEDAQERSYKFVPEDPLPLQREFATIRKTFGTEFSRVAVRLGLPCWLTLVAQKCLVKTLLLYVDEEWTVLPKAAAITVGGMAGFVLGLRRGVIGRSFSTAIGLATMAAFCYPYETVDVIRTGVAHSESAWERFRSCMSFHVDLSPPK
;
A
#
# COMPACT_ATOMS: atom_id res chain seq x y z
N MET A 1 58.72 -9.96 22.60
CA MET A 1 57.97 -11.23 22.62
C MET A 1 56.82 -11.08 21.63
N ALA A 2 56.98 -11.53 20.38
CA ALA A 2 56.74 -12.91 19.91
C ALA A 2 55.25 -13.30 20.08
N ILE A 3 54.51 -13.87 19.11
CA ILE A 3 54.76 -14.45 17.78
C ILE A 3 53.36 -14.80 17.19
N ASP A 4 53.24 -14.85 15.84
CA ASP A 4 52.30 -15.62 14.96
C ASP A 4 50.76 -15.46 15.09
N THR A 5 49.97 -15.24 14.02
CA THR A 5 49.84 -15.90 12.69
C THR A 5 49.52 -17.39 12.76
N SER A 6 48.26 -17.79 12.53
CA SER A 6 47.88 -18.88 11.62
C SER A 6 46.45 -19.42 11.81
N ARG A 7 45.92 -19.96 10.70
CA ARG A 7 44.77 -20.88 10.51
C ARG A 7 43.41 -20.17 10.36
N ASN A 8 42.91 -19.92 9.15
CA ASN A 8 42.85 -20.75 7.93
C ASN A 8 42.05 -22.06 8.12
N LYS A 9 41.14 -22.29 7.16
CA LYS A 9 40.30 -23.47 6.93
C LYS A 9 39.03 -23.62 7.78
N LEU A 10 37.90 -23.28 7.16
CA LEU A 10 36.70 -24.14 7.10
C LEU A 10 35.87 -23.72 5.87
N GLN A 11 36.47 -23.89 4.69
CA GLN A 11 35.73 -24.08 3.44
C GLN A 11 35.40 -25.59 3.32
N THR A 12 34.41 -25.91 2.49
CA THR A 12 34.04 -27.23 1.94
C THR A 12 33.19 -28.20 2.80
N ARG A 13 31.89 -28.27 2.48
CA ARG A 13 31.25 -29.53 2.08
C ARG A 13 30.12 -29.29 1.06
N VAL A 14 30.46 -29.61 -0.19
CA VAL A 14 29.59 -30.04 -1.28
C VAL A 14 28.90 -31.34 -0.88
N GLN A 15 27.57 -31.47 -1.01
CA GLN A 15 26.92 -32.79 -1.24
C GLN A 15 25.43 -32.67 -1.65
N GLN A 16 25.15 -32.65 -2.97
CA GLN A 16 24.10 -33.51 -3.57
C GLN A 16 24.76 -34.88 -3.87
N PRO A 17 24.08 -36.05 -4.03
CA PRO A 17 22.82 -36.27 -4.77
C PRO A 17 21.91 -37.42 -4.23
N ARG A 18 20.77 -37.72 -4.89
CA ARG A 18 20.34 -39.09 -5.29
C ARG A 18 18.98 -39.09 -6.03
N LEU A 19 19.01 -39.47 -7.30
CA LEU A 19 17.87 -39.99 -8.07
C LEU A 19 17.64 -41.47 -7.73
N PRO A 20 16.39 -41.96 -7.72
CA PRO A 20 16.11 -43.37 -7.94
C PRO A 20 15.72 -43.63 -9.40
N GLN A 21 16.43 -44.58 -10.01
CA GLN A 21 16.15 -45.19 -11.30
C GLN A 21 15.39 -46.51 -11.06
N GLY A 22 14.34 -46.78 -11.85
CA GLY A 22 13.91 -48.14 -12.12
C GLY A 22 12.39 -48.39 -12.15
N ARG A 23 11.83 -48.61 -13.35
CA ARG A 23 11.22 -49.90 -13.76
C ARG A 23 10.61 -49.80 -15.16
N ASN A 24 11.07 -50.71 -16.03
CA ASN A 24 10.40 -51.07 -17.27
C ASN A 24 9.04 -51.73 -16.97
N SER A 25 8.01 -51.38 -17.75
CA SER A 25 7.07 -52.36 -18.32
C SER A 25 6.10 -51.68 -19.29
N GLN A 26 5.89 -52.38 -20.39
CA GLN A 26 5.07 -52.06 -21.55
C GLN A 26 3.63 -51.70 -21.16
N ALA A 27 3.13 -50.56 -21.62
CA ALA A 27 1.70 -50.34 -21.77
C ALA A 27 1.41 -49.14 -22.69
N GLY A 28 0.71 -49.41 -23.79
CA GLY A 28 -0.22 -48.43 -24.35
C GLY A 28 0.34 -47.48 -25.39
N SER A 29 0.38 -47.98 -26.63
CA SER A 29 0.51 -47.27 -27.92
C SER A 29 -0.64 -46.26 -28.21
N ARG A 30 -1.08 -45.51 -27.19
CA ARG A 30 -2.15 -44.49 -27.28
C ARG A 30 -1.80 -43.17 -26.58
N ARG A 31 -0.65 -43.06 -25.90
CA ARG A 31 -0.22 -41.83 -25.18
C ARG A 31 0.65 -40.86 -25.99
N LEU A 32 1.09 -41.23 -27.20
CA LEU A 32 1.98 -40.38 -28.01
C LEU A 32 1.27 -39.18 -28.67
N GLY A 33 -0.05 -39.25 -28.88
CA GLY A 33 -0.83 -38.16 -29.45
C GLY A 33 -1.00 -36.99 -28.47
N VAL A 34 -1.40 -37.28 -27.23
CA VAL A 34 -1.71 -36.26 -26.21
C VAL A 34 -0.45 -35.48 -25.80
N PHE A 35 0.70 -36.15 -25.66
CA PHE A 35 1.95 -35.49 -25.32
C PHE A 35 2.48 -34.60 -26.47
N ARG A 36 2.21 -34.94 -27.74
CA ARG A 36 2.54 -34.06 -28.87
C ARG A 36 1.64 -32.82 -28.89
N TYR A 37 0.33 -32.98 -28.65
CA TYR A 37 -0.59 -31.83 -28.56
C TYR A 37 -0.21 -30.89 -27.41
N PHE A 38 0.16 -31.41 -26.24
CA PHE A 38 0.53 -30.56 -25.09
C PHE A 38 1.84 -29.77 -25.29
N ARG A 39 2.75 -30.28 -26.13
CA ARG A 39 4.03 -29.60 -26.45
C ARG A 39 3.87 -28.49 -27.48
N VAL A 40 2.88 -28.60 -28.38
CA VAL A 40 2.56 -27.56 -29.38
C VAL A 40 1.75 -26.42 -28.75
N VAL A 41 0.92 -26.71 -27.74
CA VAL A 41 0.11 -25.68 -27.06
C VAL A 41 0.93 -24.85 -26.05
N ASN A 42 1.98 -25.41 -25.45
CA ASN A 42 2.82 -24.72 -24.46
C ASN A 42 4.16 -24.22 -25.02
N SER A 43 4.40 -24.28 -26.33
CA SER A 43 5.53 -23.57 -26.91
C SER A 43 5.26 -22.07 -26.79
N PRO A 44 6.15 -21.28 -26.15
CA PRO A 44 6.02 -19.83 -26.18
C PRO A 44 5.97 -19.38 -27.64
N PRO A 45 5.16 -18.36 -27.99
CA PRO A 45 5.16 -17.85 -29.35
C PRO A 45 6.59 -17.49 -29.72
N VAL A 46 7.10 -18.10 -30.79
CA VAL A 46 8.38 -17.71 -31.37
C VAL A 46 8.20 -16.27 -31.81
N SER A 47 8.69 -15.35 -30.98
CA SER A 47 8.73 -13.94 -31.33
C SER A 47 9.60 -13.83 -32.59
N PRO A 48 9.17 -13.11 -33.63
CA PRO A 48 10.05 -12.81 -34.74
C PRO A 48 11.34 -12.18 -34.19
N PRO A 49 12.49 -12.39 -34.85
CA PRO A 49 13.74 -11.74 -34.44
C PRO A 49 13.46 -10.25 -34.24
N PRO A 50 14.00 -9.63 -33.17
CA PRO A 50 13.73 -8.22 -32.91
C PRO A 50 14.05 -7.46 -34.19
N PRO A 51 13.11 -6.65 -34.72
CA PRO A 51 13.41 -5.81 -35.86
C PRO A 51 14.66 -5.00 -35.48
N LEU A 52 15.65 -4.99 -36.38
CA LEU A 52 16.82 -4.13 -36.23
C LEU A 52 16.30 -2.72 -35.92
N ILE A 53 16.91 -2.03 -34.95
CA ILE A 53 16.43 -0.72 -34.43
C ILE A 53 16.13 0.29 -35.56
N SER A 54 16.77 0.12 -36.72
CA SER A 54 16.59 0.92 -37.94
C SER A 54 15.32 0.64 -38.76
N ALA A 55 14.56 -0.41 -38.47
CA ALA A 55 13.36 -0.82 -39.22
C ALA A 55 12.06 -0.37 -38.56
N LEU A 56 12.12 0.18 -37.34
CA LEU A 56 11.02 0.97 -36.82
C LEU A 56 11.04 2.31 -37.55
N PRO A 57 9.88 2.87 -37.95
CA PRO A 57 9.83 4.28 -38.31
C PRO A 57 10.27 5.06 -37.07
N LEU A 58 11.56 5.40 -37.01
CA LEU A 58 12.03 6.49 -36.16
C LEU A 58 11.26 7.70 -36.67
N TYR A 59 10.24 8.08 -35.92
CA TYR A 59 9.80 9.46 -35.94
C TYR A 59 11.08 10.30 -35.89
N PRO A 60 11.29 11.26 -36.80
CA PRO A 60 12.44 12.14 -36.66
C PRO A 60 12.41 12.64 -35.22
N GLU A 61 13.44 12.30 -34.45
CA GLU A 61 13.72 13.06 -33.26
C GLU A 61 14.10 14.43 -33.81
N ASP A 62 13.07 15.25 -34.01
CA ASP A 62 13.24 16.67 -34.11
C ASP A 62 14.05 17.00 -32.86
N ALA A 63 15.30 17.41 -33.06
CA ALA A 63 16.27 17.79 -32.05
C ALA A 63 15.84 19.09 -31.33
N GLN A 64 14.57 19.17 -31.00
CA GLN A 64 14.02 20.07 -30.03
C GLN A 64 13.96 19.23 -28.77
N GLU A 65 14.97 19.37 -27.91
CA GLU A 65 14.79 19.19 -26.48
C GLU A 65 13.46 19.86 -26.17
N ARG A 66 12.39 19.08 -25.99
CA ARG A 66 11.11 19.63 -25.58
C ARG A 66 11.38 20.14 -24.19
N SER A 67 11.77 21.40 -24.13
CA SER A 67 11.93 22.18 -22.92
C SER A 67 10.58 22.10 -22.26
N TYR A 68 10.42 21.13 -21.37
CA TYR A 68 9.29 21.06 -20.50
C TYR A 68 9.43 22.32 -19.66
N LYS A 69 8.71 23.36 -20.05
CA LYS A 69 8.50 24.48 -19.15
C LYS A 69 7.64 23.85 -18.07
N PHE A 70 8.25 23.50 -16.94
CA PHE A 70 7.51 23.24 -15.71
C PHE A 70 6.71 24.51 -15.48
N VAL A 71 5.48 24.53 -15.99
CA VAL A 71 4.52 25.55 -15.64
C VAL A 71 4.22 25.22 -14.18
N PRO A 72 4.63 26.07 -13.23
CA PRO A 72 4.16 25.90 -11.88
C PRO A 72 2.65 26.06 -11.95
N GLU A 73 1.93 24.94 -12.00
CA GLU A 73 0.48 24.92 -11.86
C GLU A 73 0.20 25.63 -10.54
N ASP A 74 -0.54 26.73 -10.58
CA ASP A 74 -0.95 27.40 -9.35
C ASP A 74 -1.64 26.35 -8.48
N PRO A 75 -1.15 26.11 -7.25
CA PRO A 75 -1.63 25.00 -6.46
C PRO A 75 -3.11 25.21 -6.24
N LEU A 76 -3.91 24.27 -6.74
CA LEU A 76 -5.34 24.19 -6.46
C LEU A 76 -5.54 24.44 -4.96
N PRO A 77 -6.61 25.14 -4.55
CA PRO A 77 -6.84 25.47 -3.13
C PRO A 77 -6.70 24.25 -2.22
N LEU A 78 -7.15 23.09 -2.71
CA LEU A 78 -7.00 21.80 -2.05
C LEU A 78 -5.52 21.37 -1.84
N GLN A 79 -4.68 21.47 -2.87
CA GLN A 79 -3.27 21.10 -2.77
C GLN A 79 -2.50 21.99 -1.80
N ARG A 80 -2.86 23.29 -1.72
CA ARG A 80 -2.27 24.23 -0.78
C ARG A 80 -2.59 23.87 0.67
N GLU A 81 -3.81 23.43 0.94
CA GLU A 81 -4.24 22.98 2.26
C GLU A 81 -3.50 21.71 2.69
N PHE A 82 -3.43 20.69 1.82
CA PHE A 82 -2.64 19.48 2.10
C PHE A 82 -1.15 19.78 2.32
N ALA A 83 -0.57 20.68 1.51
CA ALA A 83 0.81 21.09 1.67
C ALA A 83 1.04 21.79 3.02
N THR A 84 0.09 22.61 3.46
CA THR A 84 0.14 23.31 4.75
C THR A 84 0.04 22.32 5.90
N ILE A 85 -0.94 21.42 5.86
CA ILE A 85 -1.11 20.35 6.86
C ILE A 85 0.16 19.50 6.98
N ARG A 86 0.76 19.10 5.86
CA ARG A 86 2.00 18.30 5.89
C ARG A 86 3.16 19.06 6.54
N LYS A 87 3.31 20.36 6.24
CA LYS A 87 4.37 21.20 6.83
C LYS A 87 4.16 21.38 8.33
N THR A 88 2.95 21.74 8.76
CA THR A 88 2.64 21.94 10.17
C THR A 88 2.76 20.62 10.96
N PHE A 89 2.25 19.52 10.41
CA PHE A 89 2.38 18.20 11.00
C PHE A 89 3.85 17.79 11.16
N GLY A 90 4.68 18.01 10.13
CA GLY A 90 6.11 17.74 10.21
C GLY A 90 6.80 18.52 11.34
N THR A 91 6.49 19.81 11.48
CA THR A 91 7.07 20.65 12.54
C THR A 91 6.66 20.21 13.95
N GLU A 92 5.38 19.83 14.15
CA GLU A 92 4.91 19.37 15.45
C GLU A 92 5.42 17.95 15.76
N PHE A 93 5.52 17.07 14.76
CA PHE A 93 6.10 15.75 14.92
C PHE A 93 7.56 15.82 15.36
N SER A 94 8.35 16.74 14.79
CA SER A 94 9.72 16.99 15.25
C SER A 94 9.79 17.38 16.72
N ARG A 95 8.84 18.18 17.23
CA ARG A 95 8.78 18.55 18.66
C ARG A 95 8.46 17.36 19.56
N VAL A 96 7.55 16.48 19.13
CA VAL A 96 7.23 15.24 19.84
C VAL A 96 8.42 14.28 19.83
N ALA A 97 9.11 14.15 18.70
CA ALA A 97 10.30 13.30 18.57
C ALA A 97 11.43 13.74 19.51
N VAL A 98 11.68 15.05 19.62
CA VAL A 98 12.65 15.62 20.57
C VAL A 98 12.26 15.31 22.03
N ARG A 99 10.97 15.39 22.37
CA ARG A 99 10.47 15.05 23.72
C ARG A 99 10.58 13.56 24.04
N LEU A 100 10.62 12.70 23.03
CA LEU A 100 10.87 11.27 23.17
C LEU A 100 12.37 10.91 23.17
N GLY A 101 13.27 11.90 23.11
CA GLY A 101 14.73 11.69 23.17
C GLY A 101 15.31 10.97 21.94
N LEU A 102 14.54 10.82 20.86
CA LEU A 102 14.98 10.14 19.65
C LEU A 102 15.61 11.16 18.67
N PRO A 103 16.82 10.91 18.15
CA PRO A 103 17.47 11.81 17.22
C PRO A 103 16.70 11.89 15.89
N CYS A 104 16.56 13.11 15.36
CA CYS A 104 15.70 13.46 14.22
C CYS A 104 16.00 12.62 12.95
N TRP A 105 17.25 12.25 12.70
CA TRP A 105 17.62 11.44 11.54
C TRP A 105 17.13 9.98 11.65
N LEU A 106 17.09 9.43 12.87
CA LEU A 106 16.64 8.05 13.10
C LEU A 106 15.13 7.92 12.91
N THR A 107 14.34 8.88 13.41
CA THR A 107 12.87 8.84 13.27
C THR A 107 12.42 9.04 11.83
N LEU A 108 13.07 9.93 11.08
CA LEU A 108 12.72 10.25 9.70
C LEU A 108 13.10 9.12 8.73
N VAL A 109 14.26 8.48 8.93
CA VAL A 109 14.68 7.30 8.18
C VAL A 109 13.82 6.09 8.57
N ALA A 110 13.58 5.88 9.86
CA ALA A 110 12.72 4.80 10.34
C ALA A 110 11.29 4.93 9.80
N GLN A 111 10.71 6.12 9.76
CA GLN A 111 9.36 6.31 9.21
C GLN A 111 9.31 6.01 7.71
N LYS A 112 10.32 6.44 6.94
CA LYS A 112 10.39 6.15 5.50
C LYS A 112 10.59 4.65 5.23
N CYS A 113 11.45 3.99 6.00
CA CYS A 113 11.64 2.56 5.91
C CYS A 113 10.40 1.80 6.35
N LEU A 114 9.77 2.18 7.46
CA LEU A 114 8.52 1.59 7.96
C LEU A 114 7.42 1.66 6.89
N VAL A 115 7.23 2.82 6.25
CA VAL A 115 6.22 2.99 5.20
C VAL A 115 6.53 2.10 4.00
N LYS A 116 7.80 1.99 3.58
CA LYS A 116 8.20 1.09 2.49
C LYS A 116 7.99 -0.37 2.86
N THR A 117 8.36 -0.77 4.07
CA THR A 117 8.16 -2.13 4.57
C THR A 117 6.68 -2.45 4.68
N LEU A 118 5.85 -1.53 5.18
CA LEU A 118 4.40 -1.66 5.26
C LEU A 118 3.82 -1.85 3.84
N LEU A 119 4.24 -1.03 2.88
CA LEU A 119 3.80 -1.15 1.49
C LEU A 119 4.13 -2.52 0.90
N LEU A 120 5.35 -3.03 1.11
CA LEU A 120 5.74 -4.37 0.67
C LEU A 120 4.93 -5.46 1.38
N TYR A 121 4.67 -5.32 2.68
CA TYR A 121 3.85 -6.28 3.44
C TYR A 121 2.37 -6.28 3.00
N VAL A 122 1.84 -5.14 2.57
CA VAL A 122 0.48 -5.04 2.04
C VAL A 122 0.37 -5.68 0.65
N ASP A 123 1.43 -5.63 -0.15
CA ASP A 123 1.45 -6.16 -1.52
C ASP A 123 1.75 -7.67 -1.56
N GLU A 124 2.64 -8.16 -0.68
CA GLU A 124 3.17 -9.53 -0.75
C GLU A 124 2.38 -10.56 0.10
N GLU A 125 1.66 -10.15 1.16
CA GLU A 125 1.03 -11.10 2.10
C GLU A 125 -0.49 -10.95 2.20
N TRP A 126 -1.22 -11.88 1.58
CA TRP A 126 -2.68 -12.04 1.65
C TRP A 126 -3.19 -12.58 2.99
N THR A 127 -2.41 -12.50 4.07
CA THR A 127 -2.88 -12.93 5.38
C THR A 127 -3.65 -11.79 6.04
N VAL A 128 -4.86 -12.07 6.52
CA VAL A 128 -5.72 -11.10 7.22
C VAL A 128 -5.11 -10.58 8.54
N LEU A 129 -4.06 -11.25 9.03
CA LEU A 129 -3.40 -10.99 10.31
C LEU A 129 -2.68 -9.60 10.35
N PRO A 130 -1.74 -9.26 9.44
CA PRO A 130 -1.09 -7.95 9.40
C PRO A 130 -2.06 -6.80 9.13
N LYS A 131 -3.11 -7.00 8.31
CA LYS A 131 -4.13 -5.97 8.06
C LYS A 131 -4.94 -5.65 9.31
N ALA A 132 -5.38 -6.67 10.05
CA ALA A 132 -6.06 -6.47 11.32
C ALA A 132 -5.13 -5.83 12.37
N ALA A 133 -3.86 -6.27 12.44
CA ALA A 133 -2.87 -5.70 13.34
C ALA A 133 -2.58 -4.22 13.05
N ALA A 134 -2.49 -3.83 11.78
CA ALA A 134 -2.29 -2.43 11.39
C ALA A 134 -3.46 -1.55 11.85
N ILE A 135 -4.69 -2.02 11.67
CA ILE A 135 -5.90 -1.31 12.11
C ILE A 135 -5.92 -1.18 13.64
N THR A 136 -5.64 -2.25 14.39
CA THR A 136 -5.64 -2.19 15.86
C THR A 136 -4.56 -1.26 16.41
N VAL A 137 -3.36 -1.24 15.82
CA VAL A 137 -2.29 -0.30 16.17
C VAL A 137 -2.70 1.15 15.86
N GLY A 138 -3.35 1.38 14.71
CA GLY A 138 -3.91 2.69 14.36
C GLY A 138 -4.99 3.18 15.33
N GLY A 139 -5.89 2.29 15.73
CA GLY A 139 -6.93 2.57 16.72
C GLY A 139 -6.38 2.84 18.11
N MET A 140 -5.42 2.03 18.58
CA MET A 140 -4.74 2.24 19.86
C MET A 140 -3.96 3.56 19.88
N ALA A 141 -3.24 3.88 18.80
CA ALA A 141 -2.55 5.16 18.66
C ALA A 141 -3.53 6.35 18.72
N GLY A 142 -4.68 6.24 18.02
CA GLY A 142 -5.76 7.23 18.09
C GLY A 142 -6.40 7.33 19.47
N PHE A 143 -6.53 6.22 20.19
CA PHE A 143 -7.09 6.18 21.55
C PHE A 143 -6.19 6.93 22.54
N VAL A 144 -4.90 6.61 22.54
CA VAL A 144 -3.90 7.23 23.43
C VAL A 144 -3.85 8.74 23.18
N LEU A 145 -3.92 9.19 21.92
CA LEU A 145 -3.97 10.61 21.58
C LEU A 145 -5.27 11.29 22.06
N GLY A 146 -6.39 10.56 22.05
CA GLY A 146 -7.71 11.03 22.47
C GLY A 146 -7.89 11.20 23.98
N LEU A 147 -7.07 10.55 24.80
CA LEU A 147 -7.20 10.58 26.26
C LEU A 147 -7.20 12.01 26.84
N ARG A 148 -6.55 12.95 26.15
CA ARG A 148 -6.48 14.38 26.49
C ARG A 148 -7.73 15.21 26.20
N ARG A 149 -8.67 14.73 25.38
CA ARG A 149 -9.77 15.56 24.81
C ARG A 149 -11.19 15.18 25.32
N GLY A 150 -11.29 14.47 26.45
CA GLY A 150 -12.57 14.04 27.04
C GLY A 150 -13.20 12.80 26.38
N VAL A 151 -14.34 12.31 26.88
CA VAL A 151 -14.97 11.04 26.43
C VAL A 151 -15.42 11.05 24.97
N ILE A 152 -16.01 12.16 24.50
CA ILE A 152 -16.39 12.35 23.10
C ILE A 152 -15.13 12.35 22.20
N GLY A 153 -14.11 13.13 22.58
CA GLY A 153 -12.88 13.25 21.82
C GLY A 153 -12.11 11.93 21.69
N ARG A 154 -12.19 11.07 22.70
CA ARG A 154 -11.62 9.70 22.67
C ARG A 154 -12.24 8.84 21.59
N SER A 155 -13.57 8.84 21.48
CA SER A 155 -14.28 8.03 20.47
C SER A 155 -14.03 8.51 19.04
N PHE A 156 -13.94 9.82 18.83
CA PHE A 156 -13.64 10.36 17.50
C PHE A 156 -12.19 10.13 17.09
N SER A 157 -11.23 10.30 17.99
CA SER A 157 -9.81 10.08 17.66
C SER A 157 -9.49 8.61 17.40
N THR A 158 -10.15 7.67 18.08
CA THR A 158 -10.06 6.24 17.74
C THR A 158 -10.70 5.93 16.41
N ALA A 159 -11.90 6.46 16.14
CA ALA A 159 -12.58 6.24 14.87
C ALA A 159 -11.72 6.73 13.69
N ILE A 160 -11.11 7.91 13.81
CA ILE A 160 -10.19 8.43 12.79
C ILE A 160 -8.93 7.56 12.66
N GLY A 161 -8.33 7.11 13.78
CA GLY A 161 -7.15 6.24 13.76
C GLY A 161 -7.43 4.87 13.11
N LEU A 162 -8.59 4.29 13.40
CA LEU A 162 -9.07 3.05 12.77
C LEU A 162 -9.38 3.26 11.29
N ALA A 163 -10.14 4.31 10.96
CA ALA A 163 -10.58 4.59 9.59
C ALA A 163 -9.40 4.91 8.66
N THR A 164 -8.41 5.67 9.12
CA THR A 164 -7.22 6.00 8.31
C THR A 164 -6.39 4.76 7.97
N MET A 165 -6.20 3.85 8.92
CA MET A 165 -5.51 2.58 8.65
C MET A 165 -6.37 1.62 7.81
N ALA A 166 -7.68 1.55 8.07
CA ALA A 166 -8.59 0.71 7.28
C ALA A 166 -8.67 1.16 5.83
N ALA A 167 -8.73 2.47 5.57
CA ALA A 167 -8.73 3.04 4.21
C ALA A 167 -7.45 2.70 3.44
N PHE A 168 -6.32 2.66 4.14
CA PHE A 168 -5.05 2.28 3.52
C PHE A 168 -4.98 0.77 3.21
N CYS A 169 -5.51 -0.08 4.09
CA CYS A 169 -5.49 -1.54 3.92
C CYS A 169 -6.59 -2.09 2.98
N TYR A 170 -7.70 -1.36 2.79
CA TYR A 170 -8.86 -1.75 1.96
C TYR A 170 -9.42 -0.55 1.15
N PRO A 171 -8.66 0.00 0.19
CA PRO A 171 -9.05 1.21 -0.51
C PRO A 171 -10.31 1.04 -1.38
N TYR A 172 -10.53 -0.15 -1.97
CA TYR A 172 -11.69 -0.41 -2.83
C TYR A 172 -12.98 -0.58 -2.03
N GLU A 173 -12.94 -1.33 -0.92
CA GLU A 173 -14.12 -1.55 -0.07
C GLU A 173 -14.52 -0.26 0.66
N THR A 174 -13.54 0.50 1.15
CA THR A 174 -13.82 1.75 1.86
C THR A 174 -14.47 2.79 0.95
N VAL A 175 -14.06 2.89 -0.32
CA VAL A 175 -14.71 3.80 -1.27
C VAL A 175 -16.16 3.41 -1.52
N ASP A 176 -16.47 2.12 -1.62
CA ASP A 176 -17.86 1.65 -1.83
C ASP A 176 -18.74 1.89 -0.59
N VAL A 177 -18.22 1.60 0.61
CA VAL A 177 -18.91 1.90 1.88
C VAL A 177 -19.12 3.40 2.07
N ILE A 178 -18.16 4.24 1.68
CA ILE A 178 -18.32 5.69 1.78
C ILE A 178 -19.39 6.17 0.79
N ARG A 179 -19.42 5.67 -0.44
CA ARG A 179 -20.43 6.05 -1.44
C ARG A 179 -21.83 5.66 -1.00
N THR A 180 -22.01 4.42 -0.53
CA THR A 180 -23.28 3.94 0.01
C THR A 180 -23.67 4.71 1.27
N GLY A 181 -22.71 5.01 2.14
CA GLY A 181 -22.90 5.83 3.34
C GLY A 181 -23.38 7.24 3.01
N VAL A 182 -22.79 7.90 2.00
CA VAL A 182 -23.20 9.23 1.55
C VAL A 182 -24.65 9.19 1.03
N ALA A 183 -24.98 8.23 0.17
CA ALA A 183 -26.35 8.09 -0.35
C ALA A 183 -27.40 7.87 0.76
N HIS A 184 -27.08 7.03 1.75
CA HIS A 184 -27.96 6.82 2.90
C HIS A 184 -28.02 8.02 3.85
N SER A 185 -26.93 8.78 3.98
CA SER A 185 -26.88 9.96 4.85
C SER A 185 -27.77 11.09 4.36
N GLU A 186 -27.87 11.30 3.05
CA GLU A 186 -28.78 12.29 2.45
C GLU A 186 -30.24 11.91 2.72
N SER A 187 -30.59 10.64 2.49
CA SER A 187 -31.93 10.12 2.77
C SER A 187 -32.30 10.24 4.27
N ALA A 188 -31.35 9.99 5.18
CA ALA A 188 -31.56 10.15 6.61
C ALA A 188 -31.70 11.63 7.00
N TRP A 189 -30.87 12.51 6.42
CA TRP A 189 -30.89 13.94 6.67
C TRP A 189 -32.22 14.59 6.26
N GLU A 190 -32.77 14.22 5.11
CA GLU A 190 -34.07 14.69 4.66
C GLU A 190 -35.21 14.29 5.61
N ARG A 191 -35.16 13.06 6.15
CA ARG A 191 -36.11 12.61 7.17
C ARG A 191 -36.00 13.43 8.45
N PHE A 192 -34.78 13.73 8.90
CA PHE A 192 -34.58 14.60 10.06
C PHE A 192 -35.09 16.02 9.82
N ARG A 193 -34.82 16.58 8.63
CA ARG A 193 -35.30 17.92 8.25
C ARG A 193 -36.83 17.98 8.22
N SER A 194 -37.48 16.95 7.71
CA SER A 194 -38.94 16.86 7.66
C SER A 194 -39.57 16.81 9.05
N CYS A 195 -39.00 16.03 9.98
CA CYS A 195 -39.44 15.99 11.38
C CYS A 195 -39.22 17.33 12.11
N MET A 196 -38.13 18.03 11.81
CA MET A 196 -37.84 19.33 12.42
C MET A 196 -38.82 20.42 11.96
N SER A 197 -39.23 20.41 10.68
CA SER A 197 -40.25 21.34 10.18
C SER A 197 -41.62 21.11 10.84
N PHE A 198 -42.03 19.85 11.01
CA PHE A 198 -43.29 19.51 11.65
C PHE A 198 -43.34 19.94 13.13
N HIS A 199 -42.20 19.98 13.81
CA HIS A 199 -42.12 20.47 15.19
C HIS A 199 -42.30 21.99 15.30
N VAL A 200 -41.96 22.76 14.26
CA VAL A 200 -42.13 24.23 14.24
C VAL A 200 -43.59 24.62 13.95
N ASP A 201 -44.31 23.83 13.14
CA ASP A 201 -45.70 24.10 12.76
C ASP A 201 -46.74 23.80 13.87
N LEU A 202 -46.35 23.10 14.94
CA LEU A 202 -47.20 22.75 16.09
C LEU A 202 -47.14 23.75 17.26
N SER A 203 -46.51 24.92 17.09
CA SER A 203 -46.61 25.99 18.09
C SER A 203 -48.02 26.60 18.04
N PRO A 204 -48.82 26.54 19.12
CA PRO A 204 -50.21 26.99 19.09
C PRO A 204 -50.28 28.51 18.88
N PRO A 205 -51.23 29.01 18.07
CA PRO A 205 -51.52 30.44 18.03
C PRO A 205 -52.03 30.89 19.41
N LYS A 206 -51.52 32.02 19.90
CA LYS A 206 -51.95 32.69 21.15
C LYS A 206 -53.36 33.22 21.05
#